data_AF-A0A3D0N1C5-F1
#
_entry.id   AF-A0A3D0N1C5-F1
#
_cell.length_a   1.000
_cell.length_b   1.000
_cell.length_c   1.000
_cell.angle_alpha   90.00
_cell.angle_beta   90.00
_cell.angle_gamma   90.00
#
_symmetry.space_group_name_H-M   'P 1'
#
loop_
_entity.id
_entity.type
_entity.pdbx_description
1 polymer ?
#
loop_
_entity_poly.entity_id
_entity_poly.type
_entity_poly.pdbx_seq_one_letter_code
_entity_poly.pdbx_strand_id
1 'polypeptide(L)'
;LYESEEINNKIIEVKNLILNNLDNFSREESFNLFIHLFNGININKLKTNIDFSEIEFEITMNMIENNLIEFNGVIDTGWFRGLFFKIYNARKYDVAKWYLESYKNKINSEDKESISNHLNALISFGIKNYDEALKYLEMASYNGINDKWLVKNLFLKIYFETGEYERFNYVADSIRHLIKDNNVWNENITSPIRNFINLTDRIFKIKIGDRSENLDEIKDKIEKTEMIGRNWLLEKTEELKLELRRDKNNIS
;
A
#
# COMPACT_ATOMS: atom_id res chain seq x y z
N LEU A 1 17.67 4.56 -15.35
CA LEU A 1 18.12 3.15 -15.40
C LEU A 1 19.43 2.97 -14.63
N TYR A 2 20.52 3.67 -15.01
CA TYR A 2 21.76 3.62 -14.23
C TYR A 2 21.61 4.13 -12.77
N GLU A 3 20.98 5.27 -12.56
CA GLU A 3 20.77 5.84 -11.21
C GLU A 3 19.86 4.96 -10.33
N SER A 4 18.86 4.30 -10.92
CA SER A 4 17.97 3.39 -10.19
C SER A 4 18.64 2.09 -9.76
N GLU A 5 19.51 1.54 -10.63
CA GLU A 5 20.27 0.35 -10.34
C GLU A 5 21.34 0.63 -9.27
N GLU A 6 21.99 1.80 -9.33
CA GLU A 6 22.94 2.24 -8.31
C GLU A 6 22.30 2.43 -6.94
N ILE A 7 21.10 3.03 -6.86
CA ILE A 7 20.36 3.19 -5.60
C ILE A 7 20.01 1.83 -5.00
N ASN A 8 19.48 0.89 -5.80
CA ASN A 8 19.15 -0.45 -5.34
C ASN A 8 20.38 -1.19 -4.82
N ASN A 9 21.49 -1.14 -5.56
CA ASN A 9 22.74 -1.80 -5.16
C ASN A 9 23.28 -1.26 -3.84
N LYS A 10 23.25 0.07 -3.63
CA LYS A 10 23.66 0.69 -2.35
C LYS A 10 22.77 0.26 -1.18
N ILE A 11 21.46 0.18 -1.39
CA ILE A 11 20.52 -0.27 -0.34
C ILE A 11 20.79 -1.73 0.02
N ILE A 12 21.05 -2.58 -0.97
CA ILE A 12 21.40 -3.99 -0.77
C ILE A 12 22.75 -4.11 -0.04
N GLU A 13 23.74 -3.32 -0.42
CA GLU A 13 25.05 -3.28 0.24
C GLU A 13 24.94 -2.91 1.71
N VAL A 14 24.22 -1.82 2.03
CA VAL A 14 23.99 -1.38 3.43
C VAL A 14 23.20 -2.44 4.20
N LYS A 15 22.16 -3.04 3.61
CA LYS A 15 21.41 -4.15 4.22
C LYS A 15 22.36 -5.29 4.60
N ASN A 16 23.19 -5.75 3.67
CA ASN A 16 24.12 -6.85 3.91
C ASN A 16 25.19 -6.48 4.94
N LEU A 17 25.67 -5.24 4.96
CA LEU A 17 26.60 -4.75 5.96
C LEU A 17 26.00 -4.81 7.37
N ILE A 18 24.74 -4.39 7.53
CA ILE A 18 24.01 -4.49 8.80
C ILE A 18 23.91 -5.97 9.22
N LEU A 19 23.44 -6.83 8.33
CA LEU A 19 23.24 -8.27 8.61
C LEU A 19 24.54 -8.98 9.03
N ASN A 20 25.64 -8.71 8.34
CA ASN A 20 26.94 -9.31 8.63
C ASN A 20 27.57 -8.81 9.93
N ASN A 21 27.01 -7.78 10.55
CA ASN A 21 27.55 -7.15 11.77
C ASN A 21 26.53 -7.10 12.91
N LEU A 22 25.40 -7.82 12.83
CA LEU A 22 24.37 -7.78 13.88
C LEU A 22 24.90 -8.12 15.27
N ASP A 23 25.85 -9.05 15.37
CA ASP A 23 26.48 -9.46 16.63
C ASP A 23 27.28 -8.33 17.30
N ASN A 24 27.64 -7.28 16.57
CA ASN A 24 28.37 -6.12 17.09
C ASN A 24 27.44 -5.03 17.66
N PHE A 25 26.13 -5.18 17.50
CA PHE A 25 25.15 -4.18 17.91
C PHE A 25 24.21 -4.76 18.96
N SER A 26 23.77 -3.91 19.88
CA SER A 26 22.61 -4.24 20.69
C SER A 26 21.38 -4.42 19.79
N ARG A 27 20.36 -5.07 20.34
CA ARG A 27 19.08 -5.24 19.68
C ARG A 27 18.43 -3.91 19.28
N GLU A 28 18.55 -2.90 20.13
CA GLU A 28 18.01 -1.56 19.92
C GLU A 28 18.77 -0.84 18.79
N GLU A 29 20.10 -0.93 18.77
CA GLU A 29 20.92 -0.40 17.68
C GLU A 29 20.59 -1.11 16.36
N SER A 30 20.48 -2.44 16.35
CA SER A 30 20.10 -3.22 15.18
C SER A 30 18.74 -2.78 14.63
N PHE A 31 17.74 -2.64 15.51
CA PHE A 31 16.42 -2.13 15.12
C PHE A 31 16.50 -0.73 14.50
N ASN A 32 17.27 0.18 15.10
CA ASN A 32 17.47 1.54 14.59
C ASN A 32 18.18 1.56 13.22
N LEU A 33 19.15 0.69 12.98
CA LEU A 33 19.82 0.57 11.67
C LEU A 33 18.82 0.20 10.57
N PHE A 34 17.91 -0.75 10.85
CA PHE A 34 16.84 -1.09 9.91
C PHE A 34 15.81 0.04 9.71
N ILE A 35 15.51 0.82 10.75
CA ILE A 35 14.70 2.04 10.62
C ILE A 35 15.33 3.00 9.61
N HIS A 36 16.63 3.27 9.74
CA HIS A 36 17.35 4.14 8.82
C HIS A 36 17.32 3.62 7.38
N LEU A 37 17.42 2.30 7.20
CA LEU A 37 17.30 1.67 5.89
C LEU A 37 15.92 1.88 5.27
N PHE A 38 14.83 1.66 6.03
CA PHE A 38 13.47 1.96 5.56
C PHE A 38 13.27 3.45 5.24
N ASN A 39 13.82 4.35 6.05
CA ASN A 39 13.73 5.78 5.79
C ASN A 39 14.44 6.16 4.49
N GLY A 40 15.61 5.57 4.21
CA GLY A 40 16.31 5.72 2.93
C GLY A 40 15.46 5.24 1.74
N ILE A 41 14.81 4.08 1.86
CA ILE A 41 13.88 3.57 0.84
C ILE A 41 12.70 4.54 0.62
N ASN A 42 12.08 5.01 1.71
CA ASN A 42 10.92 5.91 1.63
C ASN A 42 11.26 7.23 0.91
N ILE A 43 12.43 7.82 1.18
CA ILE A 43 12.90 9.02 0.47
C ILE A 43 13.05 8.76 -1.04
N ASN A 44 13.58 7.59 -1.42
CA ASN A 44 13.75 7.23 -2.83
C ASN A 44 12.41 6.93 -3.54
N LYS A 45 11.44 6.33 -2.84
CA LYS A 45 10.07 6.11 -3.37
C LYS A 45 9.33 7.42 -3.68
N LEU A 46 9.66 8.50 -2.97
CA LEU A 46 9.10 9.83 -3.25
C LEU A 46 9.73 10.47 -4.49
N LYS A 47 11.02 10.20 -4.74
CA LYS A 47 11.81 10.82 -5.82
C LYS A 47 11.83 10.02 -7.12
N THR A 48 11.49 8.74 -7.07
CA THR A 48 11.66 7.81 -8.18
C THR A 48 10.45 6.89 -8.32
N ASN A 49 10.32 6.23 -9.48
CA ASN A 49 9.33 5.18 -9.72
C ASN A 49 9.91 3.77 -9.50
N ILE A 50 10.99 3.65 -8.73
CA ILE A 50 11.60 2.35 -8.42
C ILE A 50 10.67 1.60 -7.47
N ASP A 51 10.41 0.33 -7.81
CA ASP A 51 9.72 -0.58 -6.90
C ASP A 51 10.73 -1.20 -5.92
N PHE A 52 10.55 -0.89 -4.64
CA PHE A 52 11.36 -1.43 -3.54
C PHE A 52 10.65 -2.56 -2.78
N SER A 53 9.48 -3.01 -3.25
CA SER A 53 8.63 -3.95 -2.52
C SER A 53 9.36 -5.22 -2.08
N GLU A 54 10.15 -5.84 -2.97
CA GLU A 54 10.91 -7.06 -2.63
C GLU A 54 12.01 -6.78 -1.59
N ILE A 55 12.75 -5.68 -1.72
CA ILE A 55 13.79 -5.29 -0.75
C ILE A 55 13.16 -4.97 0.62
N GLU A 56 12.04 -4.24 0.64
CA GLU A 56 11.28 -3.95 1.87
C GLU A 56 10.78 -5.24 2.54
N PHE A 57 10.38 -6.23 1.76
CA PHE A 57 9.98 -7.55 2.24
C PHE A 57 11.17 -8.31 2.85
N GLU A 58 12.31 -8.39 2.15
CA GLU A 58 13.52 -9.03 2.66
C GLU A 58 13.96 -8.39 3.99
N ILE A 59 14.02 -7.06 4.06
CA ILE A 59 14.35 -6.36 5.30
C ILE A 59 13.36 -6.71 6.42
N THR A 60 12.06 -6.73 6.10
CA THR A 60 11.01 -7.09 7.07
C THR A 60 11.23 -8.51 7.62
N MET A 61 11.52 -9.49 6.77
CA MET A 61 11.79 -10.86 7.20
C MET A 61 13.05 -10.95 8.06
N ASN A 62 14.13 -10.24 7.68
CA ASN A 62 15.33 -10.18 8.50
C ASN A 62 15.06 -9.61 9.91
N MET A 63 14.24 -8.56 10.02
CA MET A 63 13.88 -8.02 11.33
C MET A 63 13.05 -9.00 12.16
N ILE A 64 12.17 -9.77 11.52
CA ILE A 64 11.34 -10.79 12.18
C ILE A 64 12.22 -11.95 12.67
N GLU A 65 13.07 -12.50 11.80
CA GLU A 65 13.93 -13.66 12.07
C GLU A 65 14.99 -13.37 13.15
N ASN A 66 15.47 -12.12 13.21
CA ASN A 66 16.41 -11.68 14.24
C ASN A 66 15.73 -11.16 15.51
N ASN A 67 14.42 -11.40 15.67
CA ASN A 67 13.63 -10.99 16.84
C ASN A 67 13.77 -9.49 17.16
N LEU A 68 13.74 -8.60 16.17
CA LEU A 68 13.97 -7.16 16.37
C LEU A 68 12.70 -6.36 16.62
N ILE A 69 11.52 -6.94 16.38
CA ILE A 69 10.26 -6.18 16.29
C ILE A 69 9.44 -6.09 17.59
N GLU A 70 9.85 -6.81 18.64
CA GLU A 70 9.06 -7.03 19.86
C GLU A 70 9.70 -6.44 21.11
N PHE A 71 9.24 -5.33 21.65
CA PHE A 71 9.79 -4.76 22.88
C PHE A 71 8.97 -5.23 24.09
N ASN A 72 9.62 -5.94 25.03
CA ASN A 72 9.00 -6.48 26.24
C ASN A 72 7.72 -7.31 25.99
N GLY A 73 7.73 -8.22 25.01
CA GLY A 73 6.56 -9.04 24.70
C GLY A 73 5.57 -8.39 23.73
N VAL A 74 5.78 -7.11 23.38
CA VAL A 74 4.80 -6.29 22.67
C VAL A 74 5.37 -5.73 21.37
N ILE A 75 4.54 -5.71 20.33
CA ILE A 75 4.83 -5.04 19.07
C ILE A 75 4.00 -3.75 19.03
N ASP A 76 4.67 -2.63 18.75
CA ASP A 76 3.96 -1.37 18.49
C ASP A 76 3.00 -1.52 17.31
N THR A 77 1.80 -0.95 17.43
CA THR A 77 0.73 -1.13 16.44
C THR A 77 1.09 -0.51 15.08
N GLY A 78 1.82 0.62 15.08
CA GLY A 78 2.32 1.26 13.88
C GLY A 78 3.34 0.38 13.17
N TRP A 79 4.29 -0.18 13.92
CA TRP A 79 5.28 -1.13 13.40
C TRP A 79 4.64 -2.40 12.86
N PHE A 80 3.69 -2.98 13.59
CA PHE A 80 2.98 -4.18 13.17
C PHE A 80 2.30 -3.98 11.80
N ARG A 81 1.50 -2.91 11.65
CA ARG A 81 0.87 -2.56 10.37
C ARG A 81 1.92 -2.23 9.30
N GLY A 82 2.96 -1.48 9.66
CA GLY A 82 3.99 -1.05 8.74
C GLY A 82 4.80 -2.19 8.14
N LEU A 83 5.07 -3.25 8.90
CA LEU A 83 5.72 -4.47 8.41
C LEU A 83 4.76 -5.33 7.59
N PHE A 84 3.50 -5.48 8.04
CA PHE A 84 2.46 -6.14 7.26
C PHE A 84 2.35 -5.53 5.85
N PHE A 85 2.28 -4.20 5.73
CA PHE A 85 2.15 -3.53 4.43
C PHE A 85 3.35 -3.79 3.52
N LYS A 86 4.57 -3.95 4.05
CA LYS A 86 5.74 -4.28 3.24
C LYS A 86 5.63 -5.69 2.65
N ILE A 87 5.22 -6.67 3.47
CA ILE A 87 4.97 -8.05 3.03
C ILE A 87 3.84 -8.07 1.99
N TYR A 88 2.74 -7.37 2.26
CA TYR A 88 1.59 -7.26 1.37
C TYR A 88 1.92 -6.61 0.02
N ASN A 89 2.69 -5.52 0.02
CA ASN A 89 3.07 -4.81 -1.20
C ASN A 89 4.02 -5.64 -2.08
N ALA A 90 4.83 -6.52 -1.50
CA ALA A 90 5.62 -7.53 -2.21
C ALA A 90 4.78 -8.71 -2.73
N ARG A 91 3.45 -8.63 -2.61
CA ARG A 91 2.47 -9.64 -3.05
C ARG A 91 2.67 -11.01 -2.40
N LYS A 92 3.31 -11.07 -1.22
CA LYS A 92 3.52 -12.31 -0.45
C LYS A 92 2.33 -12.57 0.47
N TYR A 93 1.15 -12.80 -0.10
CA TYR A 93 -0.11 -12.84 0.67
C TYR A 93 -0.17 -13.97 1.70
N ASP A 94 0.40 -15.14 1.40
CA ASP A 94 0.49 -16.25 2.36
C ASP A 94 1.38 -15.89 3.55
N VAL A 95 2.50 -15.19 3.30
CA VAL A 95 3.39 -14.70 4.34
C VAL A 95 2.72 -13.59 5.15
N ALA A 96 1.95 -12.71 4.51
CA ALA A 96 1.17 -11.67 5.19
C ALA A 96 0.13 -12.30 6.15
N LYS A 97 -0.53 -13.37 5.71
CA LYS A 97 -1.47 -14.15 6.54
C LYS A 97 -0.75 -14.82 7.72
N TRP A 98 0.38 -15.47 7.46
CA TRP A 98 1.21 -16.06 8.52
C TRP A 98 1.66 -15.02 9.55
N TYR A 99 2.13 -13.86 9.09
CA TYR A 99 2.58 -12.77 9.95
C TYR A 99 1.43 -12.25 10.83
N LEU A 100 0.26 -12.01 10.23
CA LEU A 100 -0.92 -11.57 10.95
C LEU A 100 -1.30 -12.57 12.06
N GLU A 101 -1.43 -13.85 11.74
CA GLU A 101 -1.83 -14.86 12.71
C GLU A 101 -0.78 -15.09 13.81
N SER A 102 0.51 -15.01 13.46
CA SER A 102 1.61 -15.25 14.40
C SER A 102 1.83 -14.10 15.38
N TYR A 103 1.55 -12.86 14.96
CA TYR A 103 1.95 -11.66 15.71
C TYR A 103 0.78 -10.78 16.15
N LYS A 104 -0.47 -10.98 15.67
CA LYS A 104 -1.62 -10.15 16.09
C LYS A 104 -1.80 -10.10 17.60
N ASN A 105 -1.59 -11.20 18.31
CA ASN A 105 -1.76 -11.25 19.77
C ASN A 105 -0.67 -10.52 20.56
N LYS A 106 0.38 -10.03 19.88
CA LYS A 106 1.47 -9.27 20.49
C LYS A 106 1.29 -7.75 20.35
N ILE A 107 0.22 -7.27 19.69
CA ILE A 107 -0.09 -5.84 19.67
C ILE A 107 -0.91 -5.47 20.90
N ASN A 108 -0.47 -4.45 21.65
CA ASN A 108 -1.19 -3.94 22.79
C ASN A 108 -2.13 -2.79 22.34
N SER A 109 -3.23 -3.14 21.69
CA SER A 109 -4.22 -2.20 21.19
C SER A 109 -5.63 -2.71 21.45
N GLU A 110 -6.49 -1.83 21.94
CA GLU A 110 -7.93 -2.09 22.08
C GLU A 110 -8.61 -2.35 20.72
N ASP A 111 -8.01 -1.85 19.62
CA ASP A 111 -8.49 -2.01 18.26
C ASP A 111 -7.93 -3.26 17.55
N LYS A 112 -7.30 -4.20 18.27
CA LYS A 112 -6.64 -5.39 17.69
C LYS A 112 -7.52 -6.16 16.70
N GLU A 113 -8.79 -6.36 17.04
CA GLU A 113 -9.72 -7.10 16.19
C GLU A 113 -10.04 -6.33 14.90
N SER A 114 -10.29 -5.03 15.03
CA SER A 114 -10.50 -4.16 13.88
C SER A 114 -9.28 -4.10 12.96
N ILE A 115 -8.09 -3.99 13.54
CA ILE A 115 -6.82 -4.07 12.82
C ILE A 115 -6.75 -5.39 12.05
N SER A 116 -7.01 -6.51 12.72
CA SER A 116 -6.94 -7.85 12.11
C SER A 116 -7.92 -7.99 10.95
N ASN A 117 -9.15 -7.53 11.12
CA ASN A 117 -10.17 -7.52 10.07
C ASN A 117 -9.74 -6.68 8.86
N HIS A 118 -9.23 -5.47 9.08
CA HIS A 118 -8.71 -4.66 7.97
C HIS A 118 -7.55 -5.35 7.23
N LEU A 119 -6.63 -5.99 7.95
CA LEU A 119 -5.49 -6.69 7.33
C LEU A 119 -5.95 -7.96 6.58
N ASN A 120 -6.95 -8.68 7.08
CA ASN A 120 -7.59 -9.78 6.36
C ASN A 120 -8.34 -9.31 5.11
N ALA A 121 -8.98 -8.14 5.15
CA ALA A 121 -9.59 -7.54 3.98
C ALA A 121 -8.54 -7.23 2.90
N LEU A 122 -7.37 -6.71 3.28
CA LEU A 122 -6.25 -6.48 2.37
C LEU A 122 -5.76 -7.79 1.74
N ILE A 123 -5.54 -8.85 2.53
CA ILE A 123 -5.15 -10.17 2.00
C ILE A 123 -6.18 -10.66 0.98
N SER A 124 -7.47 -10.62 1.34
CA SER A 124 -8.58 -11.07 0.49
C SER A 124 -8.64 -10.28 -0.82
N PHE A 125 -8.48 -8.96 -0.75
CA PHE A 125 -8.38 -8.09 -1.93
C PHE A 125 -7.17 -8.45 -2.81
N GLY A 126 -6.00 -8.68 -2.20
CA GLY A 126 -4.78 -9.06 -2.92
C GLY A 126 -4.91 -10.36 -3.72
N ILE A 127 -5.66 -11.34 -3.19
CA ILE A 127 -5.98 -12.59 -3.90
C ILE A 127 -7.24 -12.50 -4.78
N LYS A 128 -7.75 -11.28 -5.02
CA LYS A 128 -8.94 -10.98 -5.82
C LYS A 128 -10.25 -11.61 -5.30
N ASN A 129 -10.31 -11.91 -4.00
CA ASN A 129 -11.54 -12.32 -3.33
C ASN A 129 -12.24 -11.10 -2.72
N TYR A 130 -12.95 -10.36 -3.58
CA TYR A 130 -13.55 -9.07 -3.22
C TYR A 130 -14.73 -9.22 -2.24
N ASP A 131 -15.54 -10.27 -2.37
CA ASP A 131 -16.66 -10.52 -1.45
C ASP A 131 -16.17 -10.73 -0.02
N GLU A 132 -15.12 -11.53 0.14
CA GLU A 132 -14.53 -11.77 1.46
C GLU A 132 -13.85 -10.51 2.00
N ALA A 133 -13.20 -9.73 1.13
CA ALA A 133 -12.63 -8.45 1.52
C ALA A 133 -13.69 -7.49 2.08
N LEU A 134 -14.86 -7.41 1.45
CA LEU A 134 -15.98 -6.59 1.93
C LEU A 134 -16.50 -7.05 3.29
N LYS A 135 -16.69 -8.36 3.50
CA LYS A 135 -17.12 -8.90 4.80
C LYS A 135 -16.16 -8.48 5.93
N TYR A 136 -14.86 -8.61 5.71
CA TYR A 136 -13.88 -8.18 6.70
C TYR A 136 -13.92 -6.68 6.96
N LEU A 137 -14.12 -5.85 5.93
CA LEU A 137 -14.27 -4.40 6.10
C LEU A 137 -15.51 -4.04 6.92
N GLU A 138 -16.61 -4.76 6.77
CA GLU A 138 -17.84 -4.53 7.56
C GLU A 138 -17.66 -4.83 9.05
N MET A 139 -16.75 -5.76 9.40
CA MET A 139 -16.50 -6.18 10.79
C MET A 139 -15.51 -5.31 11.56
N ALA A 140 -14.92 -4.30 10.92
CA ALA A 140 -13.86 -3.51 11.51
C ALA A 140 -14.34 -2.11 11.94
N SER A 141 -13.90 -1.67 13.13
CA SER A 141 -14.18 -0.34 13.67
C SER A 141 -13.14 0.69 13.20
N TYR A 142 -13.60 1.80 12.64
CA TYR A 142 -12.72 2.79 12.03
C TYR A 142 -12.96 4.19 12.60
N ASN A 143 -12.41 4.38 13.80
CA ASN A 143 -12.65 5.60 14.59
C ASN A 143 -11.66 6.72 14.22
N GLY A 144 -10.38 6.37 14.05
CA GLY A 144 -9.33 7.30 13.66
C GLY A 144 -9.43 7.74 12.20
N ILE A 145 -8.97 8.97 11.91
CA ILE A 145 -8.96 9.46 10.52
C ILE A 145 -8.10 8.58 9.59
N ASN A 146 -6.94 8.13 10.07
CA ASN A 146 -6.06 7.25 9.31
C ASN A 146 -6.77 5.94 8.96
N ASP A 147 -7.51 5.35 9.90
CA ASP A 147 -8.26 4.12 9.69
C ASP A 147 -9.40 4.33 8.69
N LYS A 148 -10.16 5.42 8.84
CA LYS A 148 -11.24 5.79 7.89
C LYS A 148 -10.71 5.88 6.46
N TRP A 149 -9.54 6.48 6.28
CA TRP A 149 -8.92 6.55 4.97
C TRP A 149 -8.50 5.20 4.42
N LEU A 150 -7.80 4.37 5.22
CA LEU A 150 -7.32 3.06 4.78
C LEU A 150 -8.46 2.20 4.23
N VAL A 151 -9.61 2.28 4.89
CA VAL A 151 -10.82 1.53 4.59
C VAL A 151 -11.53 2.04 3.38
N LYS A 152 -11.79 3.34 3.33
CA LYS A 152 -12.43 3.95 2.17
C LYS A 152 -11.58 3.76 0.93
N ASN A 153 -10.26 3.82 1.06
CA ASN A 153 -9.34 3.49 -0.03
C ASN A 153 -9.48 2.03 -0.49
N LEU A 154 -9.66 1.07 0.44
CA LEU A 154 -9.88 -0.32 0.05
C LEU A 154 -11.25 -0.54 -0.60
N PHE A 155 -12.32 0.05 -0.07
CA PHE A 155 -13.64 0.05 -0.73
C PHE A 155 -13.58 0.64 -2.13
N LEU A 156 -12.91 1.79 -2.30
CA LEU A 156 -12.75 2.44 -3.60
C LEU A 156 -12.09 1.49 -4.61
N LYS A 157 -11.03 0.79 -4.20
CA LYS A 157 -10.34 -0.19 -5.03
C LYS A 157 -11.20 -1.41 -5.34
N ILE A 158 -11.92 -1.94 -4.35
CA ILE A 158 -12.85 -3.06 -4.57
C ILE A 158 -13.90 -2.68 -5.62
N TYR A 159 -14.58 -1.54 -5.45
CA TYR A 159 -15.62 -1.12 -6.40
C TYR A 159 -15.08 -0.76 -7.78
N PHE A 160 -13.82 -0.32 -7.87
CA PHE A 160 -13.13 -0.19 -9.14
C PHE A 160 -12.97 -1.55 -9.85
N GLU A 161 -12.53 -2.57 -9.11
CA GLU A 161 -12.30 -3.91 -9.66
C GLU A 161 -13.61 -4.63 -10.02
N THR A 162 -14.69 -4.41 -9.24
CA THR A 162 -16.00 -5.03 -9.49
C THR A 162 -16.87 -4.26 -10.49
N GLY A 163 -16.48 -3.05 -10.89
CA GLY A 163 -17.26 -2.22 -11.82
C GLY A 163 -18.52 -1.58 -11.21
N GLU A 164 -18.63 -1.54 -9.88
CA GLU A 164 -19.81 -1.00 -9.17
C GLU A 164 -19.80 0.52 -9.12
N TYR A 165 -20.31 1.15 -10.18
CA TYR A 165 -20.19 2.60 -10.38
C TYR A 165 -20.78 3.47 -9.27
N GLU A 166 -22.01 3.18 -8.85
CA GLU A 166 -22.69 3.97 -7.82
C GLU A 166 -21.94 3.91 -6.48
N ARG A 167 -21.45 2.72 -6.10
CA ARG A 167 -20.70 2.53 -4.86
C ARG A 167 -19.32 3.17 -4.94
N PHE A 168 -18.64 3.05 -6.07
CA PHE A 168 -17.37 3.75 -6.31
C PHE A 168 -17.53 5.26 -6.11
N ASN A 169 -18.53 5.88 -6.75
CA ASN A 169 -18.77 7.32 -6.64
C ASN A 169 -19.08 7.74 -5.21
N TYR A 170 -19.96 7.01 -4.53
CA TYR A 170 -20.29 7.27 -3.13
C TYR A 170 -19.04 7.26 -2.25
N VAL A 171 -18.17 6.26 -2.42
CA VAL A 171 -16.92 6.17 -1.67
C VAL A 171 -15.96 7.30 -2.03
N ALA A 172 -15.76 7.57 -3.33
CA ALA A 172 -14.90 8.65 -3.80
C ALA A 172 -15.31 10.00 -3.21
N ASP A 173 -16.61 10.33 -3.22
CA ASP A 173 -17.14 11.54 -2.60
C ASP A 173 -16.93 11.56 -1.09
N SER A 174 -17.18 10.43 -0.42
CA SER A 174 -16.95 10.33 1.01
C SER A 174 -15.48 10.55 1.41
N ILE A 175 -14.53 10.17 0.55
CA ILE A 175 -13.11 10.45 0.77
C ILE A 175 -12.82 11.93 0.53
N ARG A 176 -13.38 12.54 -0.53
CA ARG A 176 -13.24 13.98 -0.80
C ARG A 176 -13.74 14.82 0.39
N HIS A 177 -14.82 14.41 1.04
CA HIS A 177 -15.30 15.01 2.28
C HIS A 177 -14.32 14.79 3.44
N LEU A 178 -13.84 13.56 3.63
CA LEU A 178 -12.88 13.23 4.69
C LEU A 178 -11.62 14.12 4.64
N ILE A 179 -11.06 14.36 3.45
CA ILE A 179 -9.85 15.18 3.28
C ILE A 179 -10.13 16.69 3.36
N LYS A 180 -11.37 17.13 3.13
CA LYS A 180 -11.75 18.55 3.16
C LYS A 180 -12.11 19.01 4.57
N ASP A 181 -12.87 18.19 5.28
CA ASP A 181 -13.54 18.59 6.52
C ASP A 181 -12.67 18.34 7.78
N ASN A 182 -11.42 17.91 7.59
CA ASN A 182 -10.56 17.51 8.70
C ASN A 182 -9.36 18.45 8.92
N ASN A 183 -9.18 18.90 10.16
CA ASN A 183 -8.10 19.81 10.57
C ASN A 183 -6.81 19.09 11.03
N VAL A 184 -6.78 17.76 11.06
CA VAL A 184 -5.64 16.94 11.50
C VAL A 184 -4.62 16.76 10.38
N TRP A 185 -5.08 16.64 9.13
CA TRP A 185 -4.19 16.48 7.98
C TRP A 185 -3.85 17.80 7.31
N ASN A 186 -2.57 18.00 7.02
CA ASN A 186 -2.09 19.14 6.25
C ASN A 186 -2.10 18.85 4.74
N GLU A 187 -1.81 19.87 3.94
CA GLU A 187 -1.87 19.77 2.47
C GLU A 187 -0.86 18.76 1.89
N ASN A 188 0.26 18.51 2.57
CA ASN A 188 1.23 17.51 2.15
C ASN A 188 0.68 16.08 2.25
N ILE A 189 -0.35 15.84 3.06
CA ILE A 189 -1.05 14.55 3.16
C ILE A 189 -2.28 14.53 2.24
N THR A 190 -3.07 15.60 2.24
CA THR A 190 -4.35 15.62 1.51
C THR A 190 -4.17 15.77 0.00
N SER A 191 -3.15 16.50 -0.47
CA SER A 191 -2.89 16.68 -1.91
C SER A 191 -2.57 15.35 -2.62
N PRO A 192 -1.64 14.50 -2.13
CA PRO A 192 -1.40 13.17 -2.69
C PRO A 192 -2.65 12.28 -2.74
N ILE A 193 -3.50 12.34 -1.71
CA ILE A 193 -4.77 11.59 -1.65
C ILE A 193 -5.75 12.10 -2.71
N ARG A 194 -5.90 13.42 -2.83
CA ARG A 194 -6.77 14.08 -3.80
C ARG A 194 -6.36 13.72 -5.24
N ASN A 195 -5.05 13.75 -5.52
CA ASN A 195 -4.50 13.39 -6.83
C ASN A 195 -4.83 11.93 -7.19
N PHE A 196 -4.67 11.02 -6.24
CA PHE A 196 -5.01 9.60 -6.41
C PHE A 196 -6.49 9.40 -6.73
N ILE A 197 -7.40 9.98 -5.95
CA ILE A 197 -8.86 9.84 -6.16
C ILE A 197 -9.28 10.41 -7.52
N ASN A 198 -8.76 11.60 -7.88
CA ASN A 198 -9.10 12.25 -9.14
C ASN A 198 -8.65 11.43 -10.35
N LEU A 199 -7.46 10.83 -10.31
CA LEU A 199 -6.98 10.00 -11.42
C LEU A 199 -7.65 8.63 -11.44
N THR A 200 -7.97 8.06 -10.28
CA THR A 200 -8.76 6.83 -10.18
C THR A 200 -10.16 7.01 -10.77
N ASP A 201 -10.85 8.10 -10.45
CA ASP A 201 -12.18 8.43 -11.03
C ASP A 201 -12.13 8.56 -12.56
N ARG A 202 -11.08 9.21 -13.09
CA ARG A 202 -10.89 9.33 -14.55
C ARG A 202 -10.72 7.97 -15.22
N ILE A 203 -9.83 7.13 -14.68
CA ILE A 203 -9.57 5.79 -15.23
C ILE A 203 -10.82 4.93 -15.15
N PHE A 204 -11.55 5.01 -14.04
CA PHE A 204 -12.76 4.24 -13.85
C PHE A 204 -13.85 4.62 -14.85
N LYS A 205 -14.05 5.92 -15.11
CA LYS A 205 -14.96 6.40 -16.16
C LYS A 205 -14.58 5.92 -17.55
N ILE A 206 -13.28 5.80 -17.84
CA ILE A 206 -12.83 5.18 -19.11
C ILE A 206 -13.16 3.69 -19.12
N LYS A 207 -12.91 2.99 -18.01
CA LYS A 207 -13.19 1.56 -17.88
C LYS A 207 -14.67 1.23 -18.16
N ILE A 208 -15.60 2.06 -17.68
CA ILE A 208 -17.04 1.85 -17.89
C ILE A 208 -17.59 2.47 -19.19
N GLY A 209 -16.73 3.08 -20.01
CA GLY A 209 -17.13 3.69 -21.29
C GLY A 209 -17.83 5.07 -21.17
N ASP A 210 -17.91 5.66 -19.98
CA ASP A 210 -18.47 7.00 -19.72
C ASP A 210 -17.51 8.12 -20.14
N ARG A 211 -16.24 7.78 -20.43
CA ARG A 211 -15.23 8.73 -20.87
C ARG A 211 -14.26 8.10 -21.86
N SER A 212 -13.79 8.91 -22.81
CA SER A 212 -12.66 8.56 -23.67
C SER A 212 -11.52 9.53 -23.42
N GLU A 213 -10.39 9.03 -22.93
CA GLU A 213 -9.14 9.79 -22.81
C GLU A 213 -7.96 8.93 -23.27
N ASN A 214 -6.85 9.58 -23.61
CA ASN A 214 -5.61 8.90 -23.93
C ASN A 214 -4.98 8.31 -22.65
N LEU A 215 -4.91 6.98 -22.56
CA LEU A 215 -4.33 6.29 -21.40
C LEU A 215 -2.81 6.48 -21.30
N ASP A 216 -2.10 6.83 -22.37
CA ASP A 216 -0.68 7.19 -22.32
C ASP A 216 -0.50 8.55 -21.62
N GLU A 217 -1.35 9.54 -21.90
CA GLU A 217 -1.33 10.83 -21.21
C GLU A 217 -1.71 10.71 -19.72
N ILE A 218 -2.64 9.82 -19.40
CA ILE A 218 -2.99 9.53 -18.00
C ILE A 218 -1.81 8.89 -17.27
N LYS A 219 -1.14 7.92 -17.91
CA LYS A 219 0.06 7.29 -17.35
C LYS A 219 1.15 8.33 -17.06
N ASP A 220 1.48 9.17 -18.04
CA ASP A 220 2.46 10.25 -17.89
C ASP A 220 2.11 11.18 -16.72
N LYS A 221 0.81 11.48 -16.55
CA LYS A 221 0.34 12.30 -15.43
C LYS A 221 0.52 11.57 -14.10
N ILE A 222 0.28 10.26 -14.03
CA ILE A 222 0.48 9.47 -12.81
C ILE A 222 1.96 9.46 -12.40
N GLU A 223 2.86 9.30 -13.37
CA GLU A 223 4.30 9.25 -13.13
C GLU A 223 4.86 10.59 -12.65
N LYS A 224 4.30 11.72 -13.12
CA LYS A 224 4.75 13.08 -12.79
C LYS A 224 4.06 13.69 -11.57
N THR A 225 3.03 13.05 -11.03
CA THR A 225 2.22 13.58 -9.92
C THR A 225 2.61 12.92 -8.61
N GLU A 226 2.82 13.72 -7.57
CA GLU A 226 2.93 13.23 -6.21
C GLU A 226 1.58 12.65 -5.77
N MET A 227 1.55 11.36 -5.47
CA MET A 227 0.35 10.66 -5.05
C MET A 227 0.68 9.43 -4.23
N ILE A 228 -0.30 9.03 -3.45
CA ILE A 228 -0.36 7.70 -2.84
C ILE A 228 -0.86 6.67 -3.85
N GLY A 229 -0.51 5.39 -3.67
CA GLY A 229 -1.08 4.30 -4.48
C GLY A 229 -0.67 4.27 -5.96
N ARG A 230 0.38 5.01 -6.35
CA ARG A 230 0.87 5.12 -7.74
C ARG A 230 0.98 3.78 -8.46
N ASN A 231 1.64 2.79 -7.85
CA ASN A 231 1.90 1.49 -8.47
C ASN A 231 0.60 0.77 -8.86
N TRP A 232 -0.39 0.76 -7.98
CA TRP A 232 -1.69 0.16 -8.27
C TRP A 232 -2.39 0.88 -9.42
N LEU A 233 -2.35 2.22 -9.45
CA LEU A 233 -3.02 2.98 -10.51
C LEU A 233 -2.34 2.84 -11.88
N LEU A 234 -1.00 2.74 -11.91
CA LEU A 234 -0.24 2.41 -13.12
C LEU A 234 -0.60 1.01 -13.63
N GLU A 235 -0.68 0.02 -12.74
CA GLU A 235 -1.12 -1.34 -13.07
C GLU A 235 -2.53 -1.33 -13.67
N LYS A 236 -3.51 -0.67 -13.04
CA LYS A 236 -4.87 -0.57 -13.58
C LYS A 236 -4.92 0.14 -14.94
N THR A 237 -4.08 1.15 -15.15
CA THR A 237 -3.99 1.88 -16.43
C THR A 237 -3.50 0.96 -17.54
N GLU A 238 -2.45 0.16 -17.28
CA GLU A 238 -1.91 -0.78 -18.26
C GLU A 238 -2.84 -1.97 -18.52
N GLU A 239 -3.50 -2.51 -17.49
CA GLU A 239 -4.54 -3.52 -17.66
C GLU A 239 -5.65 -3.03 -18.60
N LEU A 240 -6.16 -1.81 -18.36
CA LEU A 240 -7.22 -1.22 -19.19
C LEU A 240 -6.76 -0.98 -20.63
N LYS A 241 -5.50 -0.57 -20.85
CA LYS A 241 -4.94 -0.46 -22.22
C LYS A 241 -4.96 -1.80 -22.93
N LEU A 242 -4.61 -2.89 -22.24
CA LEU A 242 -4.61 -4.23 -22.82
C LEU A 242 -6.02 -4.73 -23.11
N GLU A 243 -6.99 -4.46 -22.22
CA GLU A 243 -8.42 -4.75 -22.43
C GLU A 243 -8.93 -4.06 -23.70
N LEU A 244 -8.76 -2.75 -23.81
CA LEU A 244 -9.25 -1.97 -24.97
C LEU A 244 -8.58 -2.34 -26.30
N ARG A 245 -7.31 -2.80 -26.27
CA ARG A 245 -6.63 -3.30 -27.48
C ARG A 245 -7.20 -4.65 -27.94
N ARG A 246 -7.56 -5.52 -27.00
CA ARG A 246 -8.19 -6.82 -27.32
C ARG A 246 -9.56 -6.62 -27.95
N ASP A 247 -10.36 -5.71 -27.41
CA ASP A 247 -11.70 -5.43 -27.93
C ASP A 247 -11.64 -4.89 -29.37
N LYS A 248 -10.67 -4.02 -29.69
CA LYS A 248 -10.47 -3.52 -31.06
C LYS A 248 -10.10 -4.63 -32.05
N ASN A 249 -9.25 -5.57 -31.65
CA ASN A 249 -8.82 -6.68 -32.50
C ASN A 249 -9.90 -7.77 -32.68
N ASN A 250 -10.89 -7.84 -31.78
CA ASN A 250 -12.02 -8.76 -31.89
C ASN A 250 -13.16 -8.21 -32.77
N ILE A 251 -13.13 -6.91 -33.09
CA ILE A 251 -14.15 -6.21 -33.90
C ILE A 251 -13.67 -6.00 -35.35
N SER A 252 -12.36 -6.18 -35.64
CA SER A 252 -11.73 -6.13 -36.97
C SER A 252 -11.67 -7.48 -37.66
#